data_AF-A0A1C7M8A8-F1
#
_entry.id   AF-A0A1C7M8A8-F1
#
_cell.length_a   1.000
_cell.length_b   1.000
_cell.length_c   1.000
_cell.angle_alpha   90.00
_cell.angle_beta   90.00
_cell.angle_gamma   90.00
#
_symmetry.space_group_name_H-M   'P 1'
#
loop_
_entity.id
_entity.type
_entity.pdbx_description
1 polymer ?
#
loop_
_entity_poly.entity_id
_entity_poly.type
_entity_poly.pdbx_seq_one_letter_code
_entity_poly.pdbx_strand_id
1 'polypeptide(L)'
;MSFFNRRRGRQPQQESDRLKNIPDPSHASEKSSIRRFRHISTFTLFSSKFSRRPVENTVDFPTGSYRYGSRSPSPDPSLDIRMPAGLGRRASEMEERDCEGPLRQEGVNKYHDRQRSVSSPPFSQLMRWREGLASSDEHHSMASRSAITRIPPELLSTVFSFGARTDILSLAQVSKMFRSSALQALYSVLDLRDLDDERMERCVASIASRRDVAGLVRVFGCRSLPSYDNGPTSLTTVTFAIAFANMSQLSTLILPRFDANILFHAPFSLNSLTLLSTTISPDEFPWVHVLAGWSAVHTLTLPSQSPSRQLV
;
A
#
# COMPACT_ATOMS: atom_id res chain seq x y z
N MET A 1 3.56 51.36 -16.17
CA MET A 1 2.98 52.42 -15.31
C MET A 1 1.84 51.83 -14.49
N SER A 2 1.72 52.31 -13.25
CA SER A 2 0.59 52.18 -12.31
C SER A 2 0.40 50.86 -11.55
N PHE A 3 0.92 50.94 -10.34
CA PHE A 3 0.74 50.14 -9.14
C PHE A 3 -0.70 50.24 -8.60
N PHE A 4 -1.26 49.13 -8.12
CA PHE A 4 -2.34 49.17 -7.13
C PHE A 4 -1.92 48.47 -5.84
N ASN A 5 -1.56 49.31 -4.88
CA ASN A 5 -1.55 49.06 -3.44
C ASN A 5 -2.99 48.98 -2.90
N ARG A 6 -3.30 48.03 -2.02
CA ARG A 6 -4.32 48.08 -0.94
C ARG A 6 -4.44 46.69 -0.30
N ARG A 7 -4.56 46.49 1.01
CA ARG A 7 -4.48 47.31 2.23
C ARG A 7 -4.44 46.24 3.34
N ARG A 8 -3.40 46.20 4.16
CA ARG A 8 -3.37 45.35 5.37
C ARG A 8 -4.32 45.95 6.41
N GLY A 9 -5.38 45.23 6.76
CA GLY A 9 -6.21 45.52 7.92
C GLY A 9 -5.57 44.92 9.18
N ARG A 10 -5.12 45.79 10.08
CA ARG A 10 -4.90 45.47 11.50
C ARG A 10 -6.27 45.33 12.17
N GLN A 11 -6.47 44.26 12.95
CA GLN A 11 -7.49 44.25 14.01
C GLN A 11 -6.87 43.81 15.35
N PRO A 12 -7.47 44.27 16.47
CA PRO A 12 -6.77 44.55 17.71
C PRO A 12 -6.72 43.36 18.67
N GLN A 13 -5.66 43.35 19.49
CA GLN A 13 -5.55 42.54 20.69
C GLN A 13 -6.73 42.84 21.63
N GLN A 14 -7.45 41.80 22.03
CA GLN A 14 -8.35 41.86 23.17
C GLN A 14 -7.75 41.01 24.28
N GLU A 15 -7.12 41.74 25.20
CA GLU A 15 -6.67 41.29 26.50
C GLU A 15 -7.91 41.19 27.40
N SER A 16 -8.17 40.01 27.97
CA SER A 16 -9.16 39.84 29.02
C SER A 16 -8.66 38.78 29.99
N ASP A 17 -8.16 39.34 31.09
CA ASP A 17 -7.77 38.70 32.31
C ASP A 17 -8.88 37.80 32.89
N ARG A 18 -8.39 36.70 33.49
CA ARG A 18 -8.78 36.12 34.79
C ARG A 18 -10.26 36.17 35.18
N LEU A 19 -10.82 34.99 35.52
CA LEU A 19 -11.21 34.68 36.90
C LEU A 19 -11.72 33.22 37.05
N LYS A 20 -11.23 32.59 38.13
CA LYS A 20 -11.88 31.60 39.01
C LYS A 20 -11.99 30.13 38.55
N ASN A 21 -10.98 29.39 39.03
CA ASN A 21 -11.06 27.99 39.41
C ASN A 21 -12.15 27.76 40.47
N ILE A 22 -13.04 26.80 40.21
CA ILE A 22 -13.90 26.14 41.21
C ILE A 22 -13.73 24.63 40.97
N PRO A 23 -13.24 23.85 41.94
CA PRO A 23 -13.28 22.39 41.86
C PRO A 23 -14.55 21.89 42.54
N ASP A 24 -15.46 21.27 41.79
CA ASP A 24 -16.54 20.46 42.36
C ASP A 24 -16.26 18.96 42.17
N PRO A 25 -16.52 18.13 43.20
CA PRO A 25 -16.19 16.73 43.21
C PRO A 25 -17.35 15.85 42.73
N SER A 26 -17.01 14.58 42.50
CA SER A 26 -17.90 13.41 42.50
C SER A 26 -18.93 13.30 41.39
N HIS A 27 -18.65 12.47 40.37
CA HIS A 27 -19.64 11.51 39.87
C HIS A 27 -18.98 10.23 39.34
N ALA A 28 -19.39 9.14 39.98
CA ALA A 28 -19.54 7.76 39.55
C ALA A 28 -18.72 7.24 38.35
N SER A 29 -17.86 6.29 38.70
CA SER A 29 -17.20 5.32 37.83
C SER A 29 -18.23 4.40 37.13
N GLU A 30 -18.68 4.75 35.94
CA GLU A 30 -19.18 3.78 34.97
C GLU A 30 -18.00 3.18 34.19
N LYS A 31 -17.71 1.92 34.48
CA LYS A 31 -16.69 1.11 33.80
C LYS A 31 -17.21 0.71 32.42
N SER A 32 -17.21 1.64 31.46
CA SER A 32 -17.28 1.25 30.06
C SER A 32 -15.91 0.64 29.68
N SER A 33 -15.89 -0.67 29.54
CA SER A 33 -14.73 -1.44 29.06
C SER A 33 -14.57 -1.23 27.55
N ILE A 34 -14.43 0.03 27.14
CA ILE A 34 -14.01 0.41 25.80
C ILE A 34 -12.49 0.22 25.82
N ARG A 35 -12.04 -0.84 25.17
CA ARG A 35 -10.62 -1.09 24.89
C ARG A 35 -10.03 0.20 24.35
N ARG A 36 -9.27 0.90 25.20
CA ARG A 36 -8.55 2.12 24.84
C ARG A 36 -7.57 1.77 23.73
N PHE A 37 -8.00 1.91 22.48
CA PHE A 37 -7.10 2.09 21.36
C PHE A 37 -6.33 3.37 21.69
N ARG A 38 -5.13 3.19 22.24
CA ARG A 38 -4.22 4.30 22.48
C ARG A 38 -4.01 4.96 21.12
N HIS A 39 -4.40 6.22 20.97
CA HIS A 39 -3.98 7.06 19.85
C HIS A 39 -2.45 7.09 19.86
N ILE A 40 -1.81 6.33 18.96
CA ILE A 40 -0.35 6.30 18.83
C ILE A 40 0.01 7.35 17.79
N SER A 41 0.58 8.42 18.31
CA SER A 41 1.00 9.66 17.65
C SER A 41 1.90 9.46 16.42
N THR A 42 1.64 10.31 15.42
CA THR A 42 2.57 10.90 14.43
C THR A 42 3.50 9.97 13.65
N PHE A 43 3.16 9.79 12.37
CA PHE A 43 4.03 9.23 11.34
C PHE A 43 5.29 10.09 11.15
N THR A 44 6.43 9.65 11.70
CA THR A 44 7.73 10.02 11.14
C THR A 44 7.93 9.21 9.86
N LEU A 45 7.72 9.86 8.72
CA LEU A 45 8.07 9.34 7.39
C LEU A 45 9.59 9.13 7.33
N PHE A 46 10.06 7.96 7.75
CA PHE A 46 11.40 7.50 7.42
C PHE A 46 11.38 7.07 5.95
N SER A 47 11.64 8.04 5.07
CA SER A 47 12.22 7.75 3.76
C SER A 47 13.53 7.01 4.02
N SER A 48 13.52 5.70 3.84
CA SER A 48 14.77 4.94 3.77
C SER A 48 15.50 5.45 2.53
N LYS A 49 16.45 6.36 2.75
CA LYS A 49 17.51 6.66 1.79
C LYS A 49 18.37 5.39 1.63
N PHE A 50 17.83 4.38 0.96
CA PHE A 50 18.66 3.45 0.22
C PHE A 50 19.26 4.24 -0.93
N SER A 51 20.37 4.92 -0.62
CA SER A 51 21.31 5.45 -1.60
C SER A 51 21.91 4.25 -2.33
N ARG A 52 21.19 3.77 -3.35
CA ARG A 52 21.82 3.06 -4.46
C ARG A 52 22.45 4.16 -5.29
N ARG A 53 23.78 4.16 -5.38
CA ARG A 53 24.53 5.03 -6.29
C ARG A 53 23.88 4.92 -7.68
N PRO A 54 23.47 6.03 -8.30
CA PRO A 54 22.98 6.00 -9.68
C PRO A 54 24.14 5.58 -10.57
N VAL A 55 23.93 4.53 -11.36
CA VAL A 55 24.75 4.28 -12.55
C VAL A 55 24.23 5.28 -13.59
N GLU A 56 25.00 6.33 -13.80
CA GLU A 56 24.78 7.35 -14.82
C GLU A 56 24.97 6.72 -16.20
N ASN A 57 23.88 6.26 -16.81
CA ASN A 57 23.80 6.07 -18.26
C ASN A 57 22.81 7.11 -18.80
N THR A 58 23.30 8.34 -18.90
CA THR A 58 22.59 9.45 -19.52
C THR A 58 22.58 9.24 -21.04
N VAL A 59 21.41 8.94 -21.60
CA VAL A 59 21.17 9.08 -23.05
C VAL A 59 20.43 10.40 -23.22
N ASP A 60 21.12 11.39 -23.74
CA ASP A 60 20.57 12.71 -24.04
C ASP A 60 19.56 12.60 -25.19
N PHE A 61 18.31 13.01 -24.93
CA PHE A 61 17.33 13.25 -25.97
C PHE A 61 17.19 14.75 -26.22
N PRO A 62 17.29 15.21 -27.48
CA PRO A 62 17.21 16.63 -27.79
C PRO A 62 15.79 17.16 -27.53
N THR A 63 15.73 18.19 -26.69
CA THR A 63 14.51 18.92 -26.33
C THR A 63 14.18 19.91 -27.46
N GLY A 64 13.45 19.45 -28.47
CA GLY A 64 12.91 20.28 -29.54
C GLY A 64 11.57 20.89 -29.13
N SER A 65 11.56 22.18 -28.80
CA SER A 65 10.35 22.97 -28.60
C SER A 65 9.69 23.29 -29.94
N TYR A 66 8.52 22.72 -30.22
CA TYR A 66 7.62 23.20 -31.27
C TYR A 66 6.24 23.53 -30.68
N ARG A 67 6.00 24.84 -30.54
CA ARG A 67 4.65 25.41 -30.63
C ARG A 67 4.23 25.29 -32.10
N TYR A 68 3.15 24.57 -32.39
CA TYR A 68 2.29 24.88 -33.53
C TYR A 68 0.88 24.39 -33.23
N GLY A 69 -0.06 25.33 -33.17
CA GLY A 69 -1.48 25.00 -33.15
C GLY A 69 -1.89 24.49 -34.53
N SER A 70 -2.61 23.38 -34.55
CA SER A 70 -3.36 22.93 -35.72
C SER A 70 -4.64 22.25 -35.25
N ARG A 71 -5.76 22.89 -35.58
CA ARG A 71 -7.07 22.24 -35.72
C ARG A 71 -6.94 21.17 -36.80
N SER A 72 -7.35 19.94 -36.54
CA SER A 72 -7.53 18.88 -37.55
C SER A 72 -8.21 17.65 -36.94
N PRO A 73 -8.84 16.80 -37.76
CA PRO A 73 -10.27 16.54 -37.73
C PRO A 73 -10.61 15.16 -37.14
N SER A 74 -11.91 14.84 -37.15
CA SER A 74 -12.53 13.58 -36.77
C SER A 74 -11.72 12.31 -37.07
N PRO A 75 -11.74 11.30 -36.18
CA PRO A 75 -10.94 10.08 -36.35
C PRO A 75 -11.50 9.22 -37.49
N ASP A 76 -10.62 8.87 -38.42
CA ASP A 76 -10.84 7.81 -39.41
C ASP A 76 -11.06 6.45 -38.73
N PRO A 77 -11.96 5.60 -39.26
CA PRO A 77 -12.15 4.26 -38.75
C PRO A 77 -11.07 3.29 -39.28
N SER A 78 -10.64 2.39 -38.39
CA SER A 78 -9.90 1.14 -38.65
C SER A 78 -8.42 1.21 -39.05
N LEU A 79 -7.53 1.04 -38.06
CA LEU A 79 -6.22 0.42 -38.26
C LEU A 79 -6.34 -1.09 -38.01
N ASP A 80 -6.30 -1.86 -39.09
CA ASP A 80 -6.20 -3.33 -39.11
C ASP A 80 -4.80 -3.74 -38.61
N ILE A 81 -4.63 -3.87 -37.29
CA ILE A 81 -3.38 -4.34 -36.67
C ILE A 81 -3.34 -5.86 -36.80
N ARG A 82 -2.78 -6.35 -37.91
CA ARG A 82 -2.46 -7.77 -38.07
C ARG A 82 -1.33 -8.17 -37.12
N MET A 83 -1.61 -9.12 -36.23
CA MET A 83 -0.58 -9.78 -35.44
C MET A 83 0.42 -10.50 -36.37
N PRO A 84 1.74 -10.38 -36.16
CA PRO A 84 2.71 -11.16 -36.90
C PRO A 84 2.59 -12.64 -36.54
N ALA A 85 2.07 -13.44 -37.48
CA ALA A 85 2.14 -14.90 -37.39
C ALA A 85 3.60 -15.33 -37.54
N GLY A 86 4.21 -15.87 -36.48
CA GLY A 86 5.61 -16.32 -36.59
C GLY A 86 6.38 -16.59 -35.30
N LEU A 87 5.87 -16.28 -34.10
CA LEU A 87 6.55 -16.70 -32.86
C LEU A 87 6.18 -18.14 -32.48
N GLY A 88 6.74 -19.07 -33.27
CA GLY A 88 7.64 -20.09 -32.76
C GLY A 88 7.12 -20.98 -31.64
N ARG A 89 6.31 -21.97 -32.02
CA ARG A 89 6.15 -23.24 -31.31
C ARG A 89 7.49 -23.98 -31.26
N ARG A 90 8.33 -23.82 -30.23
CA ARG A 90 9.40 -24.79 -29.90
C ARG A 90 9.72 -24.77 -28.41
N ALA A 91 9.02 -25.61 -27.65
CA ALA A 91 9.52 -26.14 -26.38
C ALA A 91 8.70 -27.37 -25.99
N SER A 92 8.80 -28.47 -26.75
CA SER A 92 8.41 -29.83 -26.32
C SER A 92 8.81 -30.83 -27.42
N GLU A 93 10.08 -31.20 -27.47
CA GLU A 93 10.51 -32.44 -28.11
C GLU A 93 11.88 -32.80 -27.54
N MET A 94 11.87 -33.61 -26.49
CA MET A 94 13.06 -34.25 -25.95
C MET A 94 12.88 -35.73 -26.25
N GLU A 95 13.16 -36.10 -27.49
CA GLU A 95 13.26 -37.49 -27.94
C GLU A 95 14.72 -37.93 -27.83
N GLU A 96 14.90 -39.03 -27.13
CA GLU A 96 16.13 -39.77 -26.90
C GLU A 96 16.51 -40.54 -28.17
N ARG A 97 17.70 -40.29 -28.73
CA ARG A 97 18.42 -41.27 -29.58
C ARG A 97 19.88 -40.88 -29.82
N ASP A 98 20.76 -41.82 -29.47
CA ASP A 98 22.12 -41.93 -29.94
C ASP A 98 22.19 -41.95 -31.47
N CYS A 99 23.20 -41.30 -32.06
CA CYS A 99 23.80 -41.75 -33.32
C CYS A 99 25.08 -40.96 -33.64
N GLU A 100 26.11 -41.73 -33.95
CA GLU A 100 27.45 -41.31 -34.35
C GLU A 100 27.49 -40.62 -35.72
N GLY A 101 28.48 -39.74 -35.92
CA GLY A 101 29.22 -39.71 -37.17
C GLY A 101 29.25 -38.40 -37.97
N PRO A 102 30.34 -38.13 -38.73
CA PRO A 102 30.82 -36.78 -39.05
C PRO A 102 30.65 -36.39 -40.52
N LEU A 103 30.72 -35.09 -40.84
CA LEU A 103 31.53 -34.51 -41.95
C LEU A 103 31.25 -33.00 -42.16
N ARG A 104 32.37 -32.26 -42.23
CA ARG A 104 32.67 -31.05 -43.04
C ARG A 104 31.52 -30.36 -43.78
N GLN A 105 31.45 -29.02 -43.70
CA GLN A 105 32.09 -28.14 -44.70
C GLN A 105 32.07 -26.65 -44.31
N GLU A 106 33.09 -25.96 -44.81
CA GLU A 106 33.51 -24.58 -44.58
C GLU A 106 32.58 -23.51 -45.18
N GLY A 107 32.55 -22.33 -44.55
CA GLY A 107 31.83 -21.16 -45.07
C GLY A 107 32.10 -19.89 -44.28
N VAL A 108 33.27 -19.32 -44.51
CA VAL A 108 33.82 -18.04 -44.05
C VAL A 108 32.78 -16.92 -43.85
N ASN A 109 32.74 -16.30 -42.65
CA ASN A 109 32.70 -14.85 -42.51
C ASN A 109 33.14 -14.37 -41.13
N LYS A 110 34.22 -13.57 -41.14
CA LYS A 110 34.85 -12.90 -40.00
C LYS A 110 34.07 -11.64 -39.63
N TYR A 111 33.54 -11.60 -38.41
CA TYR A 111 33.41 -10.36 -37.65
C TYR A 111 33.89 -10.62 -36.22
N HIS A 112 34.88 -9.84 -35.79
CA HIS A 112 35.47 -9.91 -34.47
C HIS A 112 34.49 -9.37 -33.43
N ASP A 113 33.69 -10.26 -32.85
CA ASP A 113 33.07 -9.97 -31.57
C ASP A 113 33.99 -10.48 -30.46
N ARG A 114 34.50 -9.56 -29.63
CA ARG A 114 35.33 -9.90 -28.47
C ARG A 114 34.44 -10.56 -27.43
N GLN A 115 34.23 -11.87 -27.59
CA GLN A 115 33.78 -12.75 -26.52
C GLN A 115 34.77 -12.64 -25.36
N ARG A 116 34.40 -11.85 -24.34
CA ARG A 116 34.91 -12.08 -22.99
C ARG A 116 34.23 -13.35 -22.51
N SER A 117 34.86 -14.48 -22.81
CA SER A 117 34.57 -15.78 -22.21
C SER A 117 34.80 -15.67 -20.70
N VAL A 118 33.76 -15.28 -19.99
CA VAL A 118 33.66 -15.57 -18.55
C VAL A 118 33.30 -17.06 -18.52
N SER A 119 34.28 -17.89 -18.20
CA SER A 119 34.10 -19.31 -17.95
C SER A 119 33.06 -19.47 -16.85
N SER A 120 31.81 -19.70 -17.24
CA SER A 120 30.79 -20.20 -16.34
C SER A 120 31.28 -21.56 -15.82
N PRO A 121 31.47 -21.74 -14.51
CA PRO A 121 31.84 -23.04 -13.97
C PRO A 121 30.78 -24.07 -14.39
N PRO A 122 31.19 -25.30 -14.71
CA PRO A 122 30.28 -26.33 -15.23
C PRO A 122 29.12 -26.54 -14.27
N PHE A 123 27.90 -26.21 -14.73
CA PHE A 123 26.65 -26.28 -13.97
C PHE A 123 26.38 -27.70 -13.40
N SER A 124 26.96 -28.73 -14.01
CA SER A 124 26.90 -30.11 -13.56
C SER A 124 27.62 -30.37 -12.23
N GLN A 125 28.57 -29.54 -11.81
CA GLN A 125 29.21 -29.69 -10.49
C GLN A 125 28.40 -29.03 -9.37
N LEU A 126 27.59 -28.00 -9.67
CA LEU A 126 26.79 -27.30 -8.64
C LEU A 126 25.63 -28.16 -8.12
N MET A 127 25.08 -29.06 -8.93
CA MET A 127 24.03 -29.99 -8.49
C MET A 127 24.58 -31.14 -7.63
N ARG A 128 25.81 -31.60 -7.91
CA ARG A 128 26.43 -32.71 -7.16
C ARG A 128 26.73 -32.37 -5.69
N TRP A 129 27.06 -31.11 -5.39
CA TRP A 129 27.24 -30.65 -4.01
C TRP A 129 25.90 -30.44 -3.28
N ARG A 130 24.77 -30.34 -4.00
CA ARG A 130 23.45 -30.16 -3.40
C ARG A 130 22.79 -31.48 -3.02
N GLU A 131 23.06 -32.55 -3.76
CA GLU A 131 22.49 -33.87 -3.51
C GLU A 131 23.15 -34.59 -2.32
N GLY A 132 24.45 -34.37 -2.08
CA GLY A 132 25.16 -34.96 -0.93
C GLY A 132 24.78 -34.39 0.45
N LEU A 133 24.11 -33.24 0.50
CA LEU A 133 23.63 -32.61 1.75
C LEU A 133 22.15 -32.89 2.03
N ALA A 134 21.43 -33.51 1.09
CA ALA A 134 19.99 -33.74 1.22
C ALA A 134 19.64 -35.13 1.80
N SER A 135 20.55 -36.10 1.77
CA SER A 135 20.19 -37.51 2.05
C SER A 135 20.67 -38.09 3.38
N SER A 136 21.34 -37.33 4.26
CA SER A 136 21.97 -37.93 5.45
C SER A 136 21.72 -37.22 6.78
N ASP A 137 20.85 -36.21 6.85
CA ASP A 137 20.74 -35.36 8.05
C ASP A 137 19.30 -35.16 8.58
N GLU A 138 18.36 -36.04 8.21
CA GLU A 138 16.96 -35.92 8.63
C GLU A 138 16.69 -36.34 10.09
N HIS A 139 17.65 -36.91 10.80
CA HIS A 139 17.44 -37.38 12.18
C HIS A 139 18.28 -36.69 13.27
N HIS A 140 19.32 -35.92 12.92
CA HIS A 140 20.10 -35.16 13.91
C HIS A 140 19.97 -33.62 13.81
N SER A 141 19.33 -33.09 12.76
CA SER A 141 19.18 -31.63 12.54
C SER A 141 17.97 -30.97 13.23
N MET A 142 17.24 -31.69 14.09
CA MET A 142 16.15 -31.11 14.91
C MET A 142 16.66 -30.41 16.19
N ALA A 143 17.86 -30.76 16.67
CA ALA A 143 18.37 -30.27 17.96
C ALA A 143 18.93 -28.83 17.91
N SER A 144 19.19 -28.27 16.72
CA SER A 144 19.81 -26.95 16.56
C SER A 144 18.89 -25.86 15.98
N ARG A 145 17.57 -26.11 15.90
CA ARG A 145 16.64 -25.02 15.56
C ARG A 145 16.54 -24.08 16.76
N SER A 146 17.05 -22.85 16.58
CA SER A 146 16.98 -21.77 17.56
C SER A 146 15.56 -21.68 18.14
N ALA A 147 15.42 -21.57 19.46
CA ALA A 147 14.11 -21.56 20.14
C ALA A 147 13.12 -20.54 19.52
N ILE A 148 13.65 -19.46 18.95
CA ILE A 148 12.91 -18.41 18.27
C ILE A 148 12.12 -18.88 17.05
N THR A 149 12.59 -19.89 16.31
CA THR A 149 11.88 -20.42 15.12
C THR A 149 10.70 -21.29 15.49
N ARG A 150 10.52 -21.62 16.78
CA ARG A 150 9.38 -22.40 17.28
C ARG A 150 8.17 -21.51 17.59
N ILE A 151 8.36 -20.19 17.62
CA ILE A 151 7.30 -19.24 17.95
C ILE A 151 6.53 -18.90 16.66
N PRO A 152 5.21 -19.14 16.61
CA PRO A 152 4.38 -18.73 15.49
C PRO A 152 4.48 -17.21 15.22
N PRO A 153 4.53 -16.77 13.95
CA PRO A 153 4.70 -15.37 13.61
C PRO A 153 3.55 -14.49 14.11
N GLU A 154 2.35 -15.04 14.30
CA GLU A 154 1.17 -14.36 14.85
C GLU A 154 1.37 -14.00 16.32
N LEU A 155 2.01 -14.87 17.10
CA LEU A 155 2.34 -14.58 18.49
C LEU A 155 3.41 -13.49 18.57
N LEU A 156 4.42 -13.53 17.70
CA LEU A 156 5.44 -12.47 17.63
C LEU A 156 4.82 -11.13 17.24
N SER A 157 3.93 -11.11 16.25
CA SER A 157 3.20 -9.90 15.84
C SER A 157 2.35 -9.33 16.99
N THR A 158 1.70 -10.22 17.75
CA THR A 158 0.92 -9.83 18.93
C THR A 158 1.81 -9.24 20.02
N VAL A 159 2.96 -9.86 20.33
CA VAL A 159 3.93 -9.31 21.30
C VAL A 159 4.46 -7.95 20.84
N PHE A 160 4.81 -7.82 19.56
CA PHE A 160 5.31 -6.57 18.99
C PHE A 160 4.26 -5.46 19.01
N SER A 161 2.96 -5.77 18.93
CA SER A 161 1.90 -4.77 19.02
C SER A 161 1.84 -4.02 20.37
N PHE A 162 2.46 -4.57 21.42
CA PHE A 162 2.60 -3.91 22.73
C PHE A 162 3.86 -3.03 22.84
N GLY A 163 4.81 -3.13 21.89
CA GLY A 163 6.05 -2.38 21.90
C GLY A 163 5.89 -0.94 21.40
N ALA A 164 6.86 -0.07 21.73
CA ALA A 164 6.93 1.25 21.12
C ALA A 164 7.28 1.13 19.63
N ARG A 165 6.74 2.04 18.80
CA ARG A 165 6.93 1.99 17.34
C ARG A 165 8.42 2.01 16.92
N THR A 166 9.24 2.74 17.66
CA THR A 166 10.70 2.79 17.49
C THR A 166 11.35 1.43 17.70
N ASP A 167 10.93 0.71 18.74
CA ASP A 167 11.52 -0.57 19.11
C ASP A 167 11.12 -1.65 18.10
N ILE A 168 9.89 -1.62 17.62
CA ILE A 168 9.40 -2.54 16.58
C ILE A 168 10.20 -2.36 15.29
N LEU A 169 10.56 -1.12 14.92
CA LEU A 169 11.42 -0.85 13.77
C LEU A 169 12.84 -1.39 13.95
N SER A 170 13.40 -1.29 15.16
CA SER A 170 14.69 -1.90 15.50
C SER A 170 14.61 -3.43 15.43
N LEU A 171 13.54 -4.03 15.97
CA LEU A 171 13.30 -5.47 15.92
C LEU A 171 13.19 -5.98 14.48
N ALA A 172 12.58 -5.20 13.58
CA ALA A 172 12.47 -5.55 12.16
C ALA A 172 13.83 -5.72 11.46
N GLN A 173 14.91 -5.18 12.03
CA GLN A 173 16.27 -5.29 11.48
C GLN A 173 17.04 -6.50 11.99
N VAL A 174 16.57 -7.16 13.06
CA VAL A 174 17.27 -8.26 13.73
C VAL A 174 17.28 -9.54 12.87
N SER A 175 16.15 -9.88 12.25
CA SER A 175 16.04 -11.08 11.40
C SER A 175 14.92 -10.96 10.38
N LYS A 176 14.95 -11.81 9.33
CA LYS A 176 13.88 -11.87 8.33
C LYS A 176 12.53 -12.25 8.93
N MET A 177 12.52 -13.16 9.90
CA MET A 177 11.30 -13.58 10.61
C MET A 177 10.75 -12.45 11.48
N PHE A 178 11.62 -11.69 12.15
CA PHE A 178 11.20 -10.53 12.93
C PHE A 178 10.67 -9.44 12.04
N ARG A 179 11.26 -9.24 10.86
CA ARG A 179 10.79 -8.26 9.89
C ARG A 179 9.33 -8.48 9.50
N SER A 180 8.91 -9.71 9.17
CA SER A 180 7.52 -9.98 8.79
C SER A 180 6.56 -9.69 9.93
N SER A 181 6.84 -10.19 11.14
CA SER A 181 5.99 -9.97 12.31
C SER A 181 5.97 -8.50 12.75
N ALA A 182 7.10 -7.80 12.66
CA ALA A 182 7.20 -6.38 12.99
C ALA A 182 6.43 -5.51 11.98
N LEU A 183 6.55 -5.79 10.68
CA LEU A 183 5.75 -5.09 9.67
C LEU A 183 4.26 -5.35 9.87
N GLN A 184 3.85 -6.58 10.16
CA GLN A 184 2.46 -6.90 10.46
C GLN A 184 1.97 -6.10 11.68
N ALA A 185 2.74 -6.05 12.77
CA ALA A 185 2.39 -5.25 13.95
C ALA A 185 2.29 -3.74 13.61
N LEU A 186 3.23 -3.20 12.84
CA LEU A 186 3.31 -1.76 12.49
C LEU A 186 2.21 -1.27 11.56
N TYR A 187 1.78 -2.12 10.62
CA TYR A 187 0.85 -1.77 9.53
C TYR A 187 -0.54 -2.40 9.68
N SER A 188 -0.75 -3.29 10.65
CA SER A 188 -2.07 -3.89 10.92
C SER A 188 -3.15 -2.85 11.21
N VAL A 189 -2.78 -1.76 11.89
CA VAL A 189 -3.66 -0.64 12.21
C VAL A 189 -3.07 0.62 11.59
N LEU A 190 -3.78 1.18 10.62
CA LEU A 190 -3.40 2.39 9.93
C LEU A 190 -4.47 3.47 10.13
N ASP A 191 -4.16 4.41 11.00
CA ASP A 191 -5.04 5.54 11.29
C ASP A 191 -4.44 6.83 10.71
N LEU A 192 -5.05 7.34 9.65
CA LEU A 192 -4.63 8.54 8.94
C LEU A 192 -5.47 9.77 9.34
N ARG A 193 -6.31 9.68 10.37
CA ARG A 193 -7.24 10.76 10.74
C ARG A 193 -6.52 12.02 11.26
N ASP A 194 -5.37 11.83 11.91
CA ASP A 194 -4.55 12.89 12.48
C ASP A 194 -3.58 13.52 11.46
N LEU A 195 -3.59 13.07 10.21
CA LEU A 195 -2.73 13.60 9.14
C LEU A 195 -3.41 14.74 8.37
N ASP A 196 -2.58 15.62 7.81
CA ASP A 196 -2.97 16.56 6.77
C ASP A 196 -3.30 15.84 5.46
N ASP A 197 -4.18 16.44 4.65
CA ASP A 197 -4.71 15.82 3.44
C ASP A 197 -3.60 15.44 2.45
N GLU A 198 -2.57 16.27 2.28
CA GLU A 198 -1.43 15.97 1.41
C GLU A 198 -0.64 14.73 1.87
N ARG A 199 -0.37 14.59 3.17
CA ARG A 199 0.36 13.43 3.69
C ARG A 199 -0.50 12.18 3.65
N MET A 200 -1.80 12.31 3.92
CA MET A 200 -2.75 11.23 3.78
C MET A 200 -2.76 10.71 2.34
N GLU A 201 -2.89 11.58 1.34
CA GLU A 201 -2.86 11.20 -0.08
C GLU A 201 -1.55 10.50 -0.46
N ARG A 202 -0.39 11.04 -0.05
CA ARG A 202 0.91 10.37 -0.28
C ARG A 202 0.98 8.99 0.39
N CYS A 203 0.40 8.84 1.57
CA CYS A 203 0.35 7.57 2.29
C CYS A 203 -0.53 6.56 1.52
N VAL A 204 -1.72 6.97 1.11
CA VAL A 204 -2.66 6.15 0.33
C VAL A 204 -2.04 5.77 -1.02
N ALA A 205 -1.37 6.70 -1.71
CA ALA A 205 -0.63 6.41 -2.93
C ALA A 205 0.49 5.38 -2.71
N SER A 206 1.21 5.48 -1.59
CA SER A 206 2.23 4.49 -1.23
C SER A 206 1.62 3.10 -1.02
N ILE A 207 0.46 3.01 -0.35
CA ILE A 207 -0.27 1.76 -0.13
C ILE A 207 -0.79 1.19 -1.45
N ALA A 208 -1.36 2.03 -2.32
CA ALA A 208 -1.81 1.64 -3.65
C ALA A 208 -0.66 1.04 -4.48
N SER A 209 0.55 1.59 -4.37
CA SER A 209 1.73 1.09 -5.09
C SER A 209 2.37 -0.17 -4.50
N ARG A 210 2.05 -0.53 -3.24
CA ARG A 210 2.74 -1.58 -2.48
C ARG A 210 1.76 -2.60 -1.92
N ARG A 211 1.37 -3.55 -2.77
CA ARG A 211 0.42 -4.62 -2.43
C ARG A 211 0.87 -5.49 -1.24
N ASP A 212 2.17 -5.68 -1.07
CA ASP A 212 2.76 -6.41 0.04
C ASP A 212 2.44 -5.78 1.40
N VAL A 213 2.47 -4.44 1.47
CA VAL A 213 2.15 -3.69 2.70
C VAL A 213 0.65 -3.53 2.86
N ALA A 214 -0.07 -3.24 1.78
CA ALA A 214 -1.53 -3.08 1.79
C ALA A 214 -2.23 -4.34 2.34
N GLY A 215 -1.74 -5.53 1.96
CA GLY A 215 -2.29 -6.81 2.44
C GLY A 215 -2.11 -7.06 3.94
N LEU A 216 -1.30 -6.26 4.65
CA LEU A 216 -1.13 -6.34 6.10
C LEU A 216 -2.16 -5.50 6.87
N VAL A 217 -2.84 -4.55 6.20
CA VAL A 217 -3.75 -3.60 6.84
C VAL A 217 -5.06 -4.31 7.20
N ARG A 218 -5.43 -4.26 8.49
CA ARG A 218 -6.66 -4.85 9.03
C ARG A 218 -7.65 -3.79 9.48
N VAL A 219 -7.14 -2.69 10.01
CA VAL A 219 -7.92 -1.53 10.44
C VAL A 219 -7.42 -0.33 9.68
N PHE A 220 -8.30 0.34 8.93
CA PHE A 220 -7.98 1.56 8.19
C PHE A 220 -8.92 2.68 8.62
N GLY A 221 -8.34 3.84 8.95
CA GLY A 221 -9.08 5.06 9.20
C GLY A 221 -8.55 6.22 8.39
N CYS A 222 -9.44 7.02 7.80
CA CYS A 222 -9.05 8.29 7.18
C CYS A 222 -10.00 9.42 7.61
N ARG A 223 -9.50 10.66 7.58
CA ARG A 223 -10.29 11.85 7.94
C ARG A 223 -11.04 12.42 6.75
N SER A 224 -10.46 12.35 5.56
CA SER A 224 -11.05 12.88 4.33
C SER A 224 -11.05 11.81 3.25
N LEU A 225 -12.03 11.91 2.36
CA LEU A 225 -12.12 11.14 1.12
C LEU A 225 -12.15 12.15 -0.02
N PRO A 226 -11.59 11.81 -1.20
CA PRO A 226 -11.64 12.69 -2.35
C PRO A 226 -13.10 13.09 -2.64
N SER A 227 -13.31 14.37 -2.93
CA SER A 227 -14.65 14.88 -3.24
C SER A 227 -15.12 14.39 -4.59
N TYR A 228 -16.33 13.84 -4.61
CA TYR A 228 -17.03 13.44 -5.82
C TYR A 228 -17.66 14.63 -6.56
N ASP A 229 -17.49 15.85 -6.05
CA ASP A 229 -18.24 17.03 -6.47
C ASP A 229 -17.89 17.44 -7.93
N ASN A 230 -18.67 16.90 -8.86
CA ASN A 230 -18.93 17.37 -10.23
C ASN A 230 -17.76 17.36 -11.23
N GLY A 231 -16.99 16.28 -11.30
CA GLY A 231 -15.93 16.13 -12.30
C GLY A 231 -15.64 14.70 -12.75
N PRO A 232 -14.78 14.52 -13.77
CA PRO A 232 -14.22 13.22 -14.12
C PRO A 232 -13.53 12.60 -12.89
N THR A 233 -13.54 11.27 -12.80
CA THR A 233 -12.94 10.52 -11.69
C THR A 233 -11.53 11.01 -11.40
N SER A 234 -11.35 11.62 -10.22
CA SER A 234 -10.06 12.17 -9.85
C SER A 234 -9.02 11.05 -9.72
N LEU A 235 -7.76 11.34 -10.05
CA LEU A 235 -6.66 10.39 -9.86
C LEU A 235 -6.59 9.93 -8.39
N THR A 236 -6.92 10.82 -7.45
CA THR A 236 -7.00 10.51 -6.02
C THR A 236 -8.07 9.44 -5.75
N THR A 237 -9.28 9.57 -6.31
CA THR A 237 -10.35 8.56 -6.20
C THR A 237 -9.89 7.19 -6.69
N VAL A 238 -9.23 7.14 -7.86
CA VAL A 238 -8.67 5.90 -8.40
C VAL A 238 -7.60 5.32 -7.48
N THR A 239 -6.74 6.16 -6.93
CA THR A 239 -5.67 5.75 -6.00
C THR A 239 -6.24 5.14 -4.72
N PHE A 240 -7.31 5.73 -4.16
CA PHE A 240 -8.02 5.16 -3.02
C PHE A 240 -8.66 3.80 -3.35
N ALA A 241 -9.33 3.69 -4.51
CA ALA A 241 -9.93 2.43 -4.94
C ALA A 241 -8.87 1.32 -5.08
N ILE A 242 -7.70 1.62 -5.68
CA ILE A 242 -6.58 0.67 -5.79
C ILE A 242 -6.02 0.31 -4.41
N ALA A 243 -5.85 1.29 -3.51
CA ALA A 243 -5.39 1.03 -2.16
C ALA A 243 -6.32 0.05 -1.45
N PHE A 244 -7.63 0.29 -1.48
CA PHE A 244 -8.64 -0.60 -0.90
C PHE A 244 -8.68 -1.97 -1.56
N ALA A 245 -8.56 -2.04 -2.88
CA ALA A 245 -8.48 -3.31 -3.61
C ALA A 245 -7.28 -4.17 -3.16
N ASN A 246 -6.17 -3.52 -2.77
CA ASN A 246 -4.97 -4.20 -2.28
C ASN A 246 -5.04 -4.59 -0.80
N MET A 247 -5.94 -4.02 0.00
CA MET A 247 -6.10 -4.33 1.43
C MET A 247 -6.97 -5.58 1.64
N SER A 248 -6.48 -6.74 1.23
CA SER A 248 -7.26 -8.00 1.27
C SER A 248 -7.66 -8.48 2.67
N GLN A 249 -6.98 -8.02 3.73
CA GLN A 249 -7.28 -8.37 5.13
C GLN A 249 -8.05 -7.28 5.88
N LEU A 250 -8.56 -6.26 5.18
CA LEU A 250 -9.27 -5.16 5.82
C LEU A 250 -10.58 -5.66 6.45
N SER A 251 -10.67 -5.54 7.78
CA SER A 251 -11.85 -5.96 8.54
C SER A 251 -12.57 -4.79 9.19
N THR A 252 -11.86 -3.72 9.53
CA THR A 252 -12.44 -2.52 10.14
C THR A 252 -12.09 -1.29 9.32
N LEU A 253 -13.12 -0.52 8.95
CA LEU A 253 -12.98 0.66 8.13
C LEU A 253 -13.66 1.85 8.81
N ILE A 254 -12.92 2.94 8.97
CA ILE A 254 -13.38 4.19 9.58
C ILE A 254 -13.27 5.29 8.52
N LEU A 255 -14.41 5.79 8.05
CA LEU A 255 -14.49 6.78 6.99
C LEU A 255 -15.26 8.02 7.43
N PRO A 256 -14.95 9.20 6.88
CA PRO A 256 -15.77 10.39 7.11
C PRO A 256 -17.18 10.20 6.56
N ARG A 257 -17.30 9.65 5.35
CA ARG A 257 -18.57 9.39 4.65
C ARG A 257 -18.47 8.10 3.86
N PHE A 258 -19.61 7.55 3.47
CA PHE A 258 -19.62 6.41 2.56
C PHE A 258 -19.43 6.89 1.11
N ASP A 259 -18.56 6.22 0.35
CA ASP A 259 -18.41 6.44 -1.10
C ASP A 259 -18.48 5.11 -1.83
N ALA A 260 -19.59 4.89 -2.56
CA ALA A 260 -19.83 3.66 -3.30
C ALA A 260 -18.76 3.44 -4.38
N ASN A 261 -18.32 4.48 -5.07
CA ASN A 261 -17.40 4.34 -6.21
C ASN A 261 -16.03 3.80 -5.78
N ILE A 262 -15.61 4.17 -4.57
CA ILE A 262 -14.34 3.75 -4.00
C ILE A 262 -14.44 2.33 -3.43
N LEU A 263 -15.58 1.98 -2.82
CA LEU A 263 -15.74 0.73 -2.07
C LEU A 263 -16.31 -0.42 -2.90
N PHE A 264 -16.97 -0.15 -4.02
CA PHE A 264 -17.63 -1.17 -4.84
C PHE A 264 -16.65 -2.21 -5.42
N HIS A 265 -15.39 -1.81 -5.63
CA HIS A 265 -14.37 -2.68 -6.21
C HIS A 265 -13.46 -3.36 -5.18
N ALA A 266 -13.72 -3.16 -3.90
CA ALA A 266 -12.85 -3.69 -2.87
C ALA A 266 -13.20 -5.17 -2.57
N PRO A 267 -12.24 -6.11 -2.69
CA PRO A 267 -12.49 -7.55 -2.53
C PRO A 267 -12.45 -8.00 -1.07
N PHE A 268 -12.43 -7.09 -0.10
CA PHE A 268 -12.26 -7.44 1.31
C PHE A 268 -13.57 -7.83 2.00
N SER A 269 -13.46 -8.64 3.04
CA SER A 269 -14.56 -8.99 3.93
C SER A 269 -14.61 -8.01 5.11
N LEU A 270 -15.43 -6.98 4.98
CA LEU A 270 -15.54 -5.94 5.98
C LEU A 270 -16.44 -6.39 7.13
N ASN A 271 -15.90 -6.41 8.35
CA ASN A 271 -16.63 -6.83 9.56
C ASN A 271 -17.25 -5.63 10.28
N SER A 272 -16.55 -4.49 10.27
CA SER A 272 -16.96 -3.27 10.96
C SER A 272 -16.77 -2.03 10.08
N LEU A 273 -17.84 -1.27 9.90
CA LEU A 273 -17.84 0.03 9.25
C LEU A 273 -18.20 1.11 10.27
N THR A 274 -17.35 2.13 10.38
CA THR A 274 -17.61 3.32 11.19
C THR A 274 -17.67 4.52 10.26
N LEU A 275 -18.83 5.18 10.22
CA LEU A 275 -18.98 6.45 9.52
C LEU A 275 -18.86 7.59 10.52
N LEU A 276 -18.09 8.62 10.22
CA LEU A 276 -17.92 9.79 11.10
C LEU A 276 -18.91 10.92 10.77
N SER A 277 -19.57 10.89 9.60
CA SER A 277 -20.54 11.90 9.19
C SER A 277 -21.80 11.85 10.04
N THR A 278 -22.17 12.99 10.63
CA THR A 278 -23.40 13.19 11.39
C THR A 278 -24.64 13.31 10.52
N THR A 279 -24.44 13.62 9.24
CA THR A 279 -25.51 13.83 8.26
C THR A 279 -25.35 12.84 7.12
N ILE A 280 -26.38 12.03 6.89
CA ILE A 280 -26.49 11.17 5.71
C ILE A 280 -27.39 11.91 4.74
N SER A 281 -26.87 12.24 3.56
CA SER A 281 -27.70 12.84 2.51
C SER A 281 -28.70 11.79 1.99
N PRO A 282 -29.95 12.14 1.65
CA PRO A 282 -30.87 11.18 1.04
C PRO A 282 -30.33 10.57 -0.26
N ASP A 283 -29.48 11.28 -0.98
CA ASP A 283 -28.83 10.77 -2.20
C ASP A 283 -27.82 9.64 -1.90
N GLU A 284 -27.42 9.48 -0.64
CA GLU A 284 -26.49 8.43 -0.22
C GLU A 284 -27.22 7.11 0.06
N PHE A 285 -28.55 7.06 0.23
CA PHE A 285 -29.27 5.80 0.53
C PHE A 285 -28.97 4.58 -0.36
N PRO A 286 -28.58 4.69 -1.64
CA PRO A 286 -28.16 3.53 -2.44
C PRO A 286 -27.07 2.67 -1.79
N TRP A 287 -26.23 3.22 -0.89
CA TRP A 287 -25.22 2.42 -0.20
C TRP A 287 -25.78 1.35 0.71
N VAL A 288 -27.00 1.50 1.22
CA VAL A 288 -27.64 0.49 2.06
C VAL A 288 -27.84 -0.80 1.28
N HIS A 289 -28.18 -0.72 -0.01
CA HIS A 289 -28.29 -1.88 -0.88
C HIS A 289 -26.92 -2.53 -1.16
N VAL A 290 -25.87 -1.71 -1.31
CA VAL A 290 -24.50 -2.21 -1.48
C VAL A 290 -24.04 -2.94 -0.22
N LEU A 291 -24.28 -2.36 0.96
CA LEU A 291 -23.95 -2.99 2.24
C LEU A 291 -24.77 -4.26 2.49
N ALA A 292 -26.03 -4.32 2.04
CA ALA A 292 -26.82 -5.55 2.10
C ALA A 292 -26.17 -6.69 1.29
N GLY A 293 -25.37 -6.37 0.27
CA GLY A 293 -24.55 -7.34 -0.45
C GLY A 293 -23.31 -7.81 0.32
N TRP A 294 -22.88 -7.09 1.36
CA TRP A 294 -21.73 -7.45 2.18
C TRP A 294 -22.17 -8.34 3.34
N SER A 295 -22.24 -9.65 3.10
CA SER A 295 -22.68 -10.64 4.09
C SER A 295 -21.83 -10.71 5.37
N ALA A 296 -20.62 -10.14 5.36
CA ALA A 296 -19.68 -10.17 6.48
C ALA A 296 -19.82 -8.99 7.46
N VAL A 297 -20.59 -7.94 7.14
CA VAL A 297 -20.67 -6.74 7.99
C VAL A 297 -21.52 -7.05 9.22
N HIS A 298 -20.87 -7.10 10.37
CA HIS A 298 -21.55 -7.37 11.65
C HIS A 298 -21.81 -6.10 12.45
N THR A 299 -21.06 -5.03 12.20
CA THR A 299 -21.15 -3.81 13.01
C THR A 299 -21.09 -2.58 12.11
N LEU A 300 -22.22 -1.90 12.01
CA LEU A 300 -22.32 -0.56 11.46
C LEU A 300 -22.43 0.43 12.63
N THR A 301 -21.41 1.27 12.80
CA THR A 301 -21.47 2.36 13.77
C THR A 301 -21.67 3.68 13.03
N LEU A 302 -22.78 4.33 13.37
CA LEU A 302 -23.09 5.68 12.98
C LEU A 302 -22.77 6.59 14.17
N PRO A 303 -22.32 7.83 13.95
CA PRO A 303 -22.06 8.73 15.06
C PRO A 303 -23.40 8.95 15.75
N SER A 304 -23.48 8.60 17.04
CA SER A 304 -24.68 8.83 17.81
C SER A 304 -24.93 10.33 17.80
N GLN A 305 -26.04 10.75 17.20
CA GLN A 305 -26.49 12.12 17.36
C GLN A 305 -26.71 12.31 18.85
N SER A 306 -25.79 13.03 19.50
CA SER A 306 -25.99 13.44 20.89
C SER A 306 -27.35 14.15 20.90
N PRO A 307 -28.30 13.77 21.77
CA PRO A 307 -29.59 14.44 21.81
C PRO A 307 -29.32 15.90 22.13
N SER A 308 -29.41 16.74 21.10
CA SER A 308 -29.26 18.18 21.21
C SER A 308 -30.28 18.61 22.25
N ARG A 309 -29.83 18.96 23.45
CA ARG A 309 -30.65 19.62 24.46
C ARG A 309 -31.14 20.90 23.81
N GLN A 310 -32.34 20.87 23.26
CA GLN A 310 -33.11 22.06 22.93
C GLN A 310 -33.38 22.75 24.27
N LEU A 311 -32.52 23.71 24.61
CA LEU A 311 -32.87 24.73 25.59
C LEU A 311 -33.89 25.62 24.89
N VAL A 312 -35.14 25.44 25.30
CA VAL A 312 -36.30 26.28 24.98
C VAL A 312 -36.08 27.69 25.53
#